data_AF-A0A960MGW9-F1
#
_entry.id   AF-A0A960MGW9-F1
#
_cell.length_a   1.000
_cell.length_b   1.000
_cell.length_c   1.000
_cell.angle_alpha   90.00
_cell.angle_beta   90.00
_cell.angle_gamma   90.00
#
_symmetry.space_group_name_H-M   'P 1'
#
loop_
_entity.id
_entity.type
_entity.pdbx_description
1 polymer ?
#
loop_
_entity_poly.entity_id
_entity_poly.type
_entity_poly.pdbx_seq_one_letter_code
_entity_poly.pdbx_strand_id
1 'polypeptide(L)'
;PGVSLVPALRDAGAAPRDAALTQYANGYSLRTPQWRYTEWGDNGALGNELYDHDADPDEMVNLAGKAEHADTVAQLSRQLHDRIVSAKAKPAGLSQVAPTSVPKPKRAK
;
A
#
# COMPACT_ATOMS: atom_id res chain seq x y z
N PRO A 1 -6.05 2.88 8.87
CA PRO A 1 -7.32 2.13 8.99
C PRO A 1 -7.96 1.85 7.61
N GLY A 2 -9.06 1.09 7.53
CA GLY A 2 -9.89 0.96 6.31
C GLY A 2 -10.83 2.16 6.10
N VAL A 3 -11.46 2.25 4.92
CA VAL A 3 -12.57 3.19 4.63
C VAL A 3 -13.75 2.43 4.06
N SER A 4 -14.96 2.95 4.25
CA SER A 4 -16.18 2.34 3.73
C SER A 4 -16.20 2.33 2.19
N LEU A 5 -16.60 1.20 1.60
CA LEU A 5 -16.85 1.08 0.16
C LEU A 5 -18.31 1.37 -0.22
N VAL A 6 -19.19 1.68 0.75
CA VAL A 6 -20.59 2.02 0.46
C VAL A 6 -20.75 3.10 -0.64
N PRO A 7 -19.92 4.17 -0.70
CA PRO A 7 -19.98 5.12 -1.80
C PRO A 7 -19.76 4.46 -3.16
N ALA A 8 -18.71 3.62 -3.29
CA ALA A 8 -18.40 2.89 -4.53
C ALA A 8 -19.46 1.86 -4.93
N LEU A 9 -20.18 1.30 -3.95
CA LEU A 9 -21.32 0.39 -4.21
C LEU A 9 -22.56 1.13 -4.74
N ARG A 10 -22.68 2.44 -4.48
CA ARG A 10 -23.79 3.27 -4.95
C ARG A 10 -23.46 4.00 -6.25
N ASP A 11 -22.20 4.35 -6.44
CA ASP A 11 -21.67 5.06 -7.60
C ASP A 11 -20.32 4.46 -7.99
N ALA A 12 -20.25 3.85 -9.18
CA ALA A 12 -19.03 3.23 -9.68
C ALA A 12 -17.91 4.24 -9.97
N GLY A 13 -18.23 5.54 -10.08
CA GLY A 13 -17.23 6.60 -10.21
C GLY A 13 -16.64 7.06 -8.87
N ALA A 14 -17.22 6.64 -7.74
CA ALA A 14 -16.71 7.03 -6.43
C ALA A 14 -15.41 6.29 -6.10
N ALA A 15 -14.37 7.04 -5.76
CA ALA A 15 -13.10 6.51 -5.27
C ALA A 15 -12.93 6.87 -3.78
N PRO A 16 -13.31 6.00 -2.83
CA PRO A 16 -13.10 6.23 -1.40
C PRO A 16 -11.63 6.42 -1.01
N ARG A 17 -10.69 6.10 -1.93
CA ARG A 17 -9.27 6.37 -1.83
C ARG A 17 -8.65 6.67 -3.18
N ASP A 18 -7.63 7.51 -3.14
CA ASP A 18 -6.80 7.83 -4.30
C ASP A 18 -5.70 6.79 -4.56
N ALA A 19 -5.39 5.95 -3.56
CA ALA A 19 -4.33 4.95 -3.66
C ALA A 19 -4.55 3.73 -2.75
N ALA A 20 -4.02 2.59 -3.20
CA ALA A 20 -3.92 1.36 -2.43
C ALA A 20 -2.54 1.24 -1.75
N LEU A 21 -2.51 0.72 -0.53
CA LEU A 21 -1.29 0.44 0.23
C LEU A 21 -1.14 -1.08 0.39
N THR A 22 0.02 -1.62 0.06
CA THR A 22 0.38 -3.03 0.28
C THR A 22 1.67 -3.12 1.08
N GLN A 23 1.81 -4.17 1.88
CA GLN A 23 3.04 -4.49 2.59
C GLN A 23 3.44 -5.93 2.27
N TYR A 24 4.71 -6.15 1.94
CA TYR A 24 5.29 -7.47 1.80
C TYR A 24 6.69 -7.49 2.42
N ALA A 25 6.91 -8.41 3.38
CA ALA A 25 8.12 -8.44 4.19
C ALA A 25 8.47 -7.04 4.77
N ASN A 26 9.63 -6.51 4.41
CA ASN A 26 10.13 -5.19 4.81
C ASN A 26 9.87 -4.09 3.76
N GLY A 27 9.05 -4.36 2.75
CA GLY A 27 8.67 -3.40 1.71
C GLY A 27 7.24 -2.92 1.86
N TYR A 28 7.02 -1.66 1.50
CA TYR A 28 5.68 -1.09 1.32
C TYR A 28 5.54 -0.52 -0.09
N SER A 29 4.38 -0.74 -0.70
CA SER A 29 4.05 -0.15 -2.00
C SER A 29 2.78 0.67 -1.93
N LEU A 30 2.76 1.77 -2.69
CA LEU A 30 1.62 2.61 -2.97
C LEU A 30 1.26 2.50 -4.45
N ARG A 31 0.02 2.11 -4.76
CA ARG A 31 -0.52 2.08 -6.12
C ARG A 31 -1.57 3.18 -6.27
N THR A 32 -1.26 4.20 -7.06
CA THR A 32 -2.21 5.25 -7.50
C THR A 32 -2.86 4.81 -8.82
N PRO A 33 -3.63 5.64 -9.55
CA PRO A 33 -4.06 5.28 -10.90
C PRO A 33 -2.89 5.12 -11.89
N GLN A 34 -1.93 6.03 -11.87
CA GLN A 34 -0.79 6.02 -12.82
C GLN A 34 0.44 5.30 -12.27
N TRP A 35 0.77 5.47 -10.99
CA TRP A 35 2.07 5.03 -10.47
C TRP A 35 1.97 3.81 -9.56
N ARG A 36 2.97 2.94 -9.61
CA ARG A 36 3.34 2.08 -8.49
C ARG A 36 4.67 2.56 -7.92
N TYR A 37 4.68 2.89 -6.64
CA TYR A 37 5.88 3.26 -5.91
C TYR A 37 6.14 2.28 -4.77
N THR A 38 7.36 1.78 -4.65
CA THR A 38 7.75 0.84 -3.58
C THR A 38 9.00 1.36 -2.87
N GLU A 39 9.01 1.26 -1.54
CA GLU A 39 10.21 1.44 -0.72
C GLU A 39 10.54 0.14 0.01
N TRP A 40 11.82 -0.22 0.03
CA TRP A 40 12.33 -1.40 0.70
C TRP A 40 13.16 -1.04 1.93
N GLY A 41 12.92 -1.75 3.03
CA GLY A 41 13.58 -1.47 4.31
C GLY A 41 13.05 -0.21 4.99
N ASP A 42 13.69 0.17 6.09
CA ASP A 42 13.28 1.35 6.85
C ASP A 42 13.48 2.62 6.02
N ASN A 43 12.39 3.32 5.73
CA ASN A 43 12.37 4.56 4.94
C ASN A 43 13.09 4.43 3.57
N GLY A 44 12.96 3.28 2.92
CA GLY A 44 13.59 3.05 1.61
C GLY A 44 15.10 2.81 1.65
N ALA A 45 15.68 2.53 2.82
CA ALA A 45 17.13 2.33 2.97
C ALA A 45 17.72 1.17 2.14
N LEU A 46 16.89 0.24 1.67
CA LEU A 46 17.31 -0.86 0.78
C LEU A 46 16.95 -0.60 -0.69
N GLY A 47 16.51 0.61 -1.02
CA GLY A 47 16.16 1.03 -2.37
C GLY A 47 14.68 1.33 -2.54
N ASN A 48 14.37 1.89 -3.70
CA ASN A 48 13.02 2.22 -4.11
C ASN A 48 12.78 1.90 -5.59
N GLU A 49 11.51 1.81 -5.94
CA GLU A 49 11.06 1.50 -7.29
C GLU A 49 9.90 2.41 -7.67
N LEU A 50 9.88 2.85 -8.92
CA LEU A 50 8.80 3.64 -9.49
C LEU A 50 8.46 3.07 -10.87
N TYR A 51 7.21 2.68 -11.08
CA TYR A 51 6.71 2.20 -12.35
C TYR A 51 5.53 3.07 -12.81
N ASP A 52 5.57 3.51 -14.06
CA ASP A 52 4.44 4.18 -14.72
C ASP A 52 3.52 3.11 -15.31
N HIS A 53 2.41 2.83 -14.65
CA HIS A 53 1.49 1.78 -15.06
C HIS A 53 0.67 2.14 -16.31
N ASP A 54 0.60 3.42 -16.68
CA ASP A 54 -0.08 3.84 -17.91
C ASP A 54 0.81 3.60 -19.13
N ALA A 55 2.11 3.86 -19.00
CA ALA A 55 3.10 3.67 -20.05
C ALA A 55 3.73 2.24 -20.07
N ASP A 56 3.77 1.58 -18.93
CA ASP A 56 4.42 0.28 -18.68
C ASP A 56 3.53 -0.58 -17.75
N PRO A 57 2.41 -1.11 -18.27
CA PRO A 57 1.43 -1.86 -17.46
C PRO A 57 1.99 -3.16 -16.86
N ASP A 58 3.04 -3.71 -17.46
CA ASP A 58 3.75 -4.89 -16.98
C ASP A 58 4.87 -4.56 -15.98
N GLU A 59 5.10 -3.27 -15.68
CA GLU A 59 6.03 -2.78 -14.65
C GLU A 59 7.48 -3.27 -14.87
N MET A 60 7.95 -3.20 -16.11
CA MET A 60 9.25 -3.73 -16.54
C MET A 60 10.41 -2.74 -16.36
N VAL A 61 10.15 -1.44 -16.28
CA VAL A 61 11.17 -0.39 -16.24
C VAL A 61 11.08 0.43 -14.95
N ASN A 62 12.05 0.23 -14.05
CA ASN A 62 12.15 1.05 -12.84
C ASN A 62 12.66 2.48 -13.19
N LEU A 63 11.84 3.48 -12.88
CA LEU A 63 12.04 4.90 -13.15
C LEU A 63 12.60 5.68 -11.96
N ALA A 64 12.71 5.07 -10.77
CA ALA A 64 13.00 5.79 -9.51
C ALA A 64 14.33 6.54 -9.50
N GLY A 65 15.33 6.04 -10.25
CA GLY A 65 16.66 6.66 -10.35
C GLY A 65 16.78 7.76 -11.42
N LYS A 66 15.73 8.01 -12.20
CA LYS A 66 15.78 9.00 -13.29
C LYS A 66 15.45 10.40 -12.76
N ALA A 67 16.28 11.38 -13.15
CA ALA A 67 16.17 12.75 -12.64
C ALA A 67 14.81 13.39 -12.98
N GLU A 68 14.22 13.09 -14.14
CA GLU A 68 12.91 13.61 -14.52
C GLU A 68 11.75 13.16 -13.60
N HIS A 69 11.93 12.10 -12.81
CA HIS A 69 10.91 11.57 -11.91
C HIS A 69 11.16 11.88 -10.42
N ALA A 70 12.20 12.66 -10.10
CA ALA A 70 12.59 12.96 -8.72
C ALA A 70 11.44 13.56 -7.89
N ASP A 71 10.68 14.48 -8.46
CA ASP A 71 9.53 15.11 -7.78
C ASP A 71 8.39 14.12 -7.53
N THR A 72 8.15 13.22 -8.48
CA THR A 72 7.13 12.15 -8.36
C THR A 72 7.52 11.18 -7.25
N VAL A 73 8.78 10.75 -7.21
CA VAL A 73 9.32 9.91 -6.13
C VAL A 73 9.16 10.60 -4.77
N ALA A 74 9.54 11.88 -4.67
CA ALA A 74 9.45 12.63 -3.41
C ALA A 74 7.99 12.77 -2.93
N GLN A 75 7.05 13.02 -3.85
CA GLN A 75 5.63 13.11 -3.53
C GLN A 75 5.08 11.76 -3.06
N LEU A 76 5.35 10.68 -3.79
CA LEU A 76 4.82 9.35 -3.48
C LEU A 76 5.45 8.78 -2.21
N SER A 77 6.72 9.10 -1.92
CA SER A 77 7.39 8.74 -0.65
C SER A 77 6.68 9.36 0.55
N ARG A 78 6.39 10.67 0.51
CA ARG A 78 5.61 11.34 1.56
C ARG A 78 4.24 10.69 1.74
N GLN A 79 3.51 10.48 0.64
CA GLN A 79 2.19 9.87 0.68
C GLN A 79 2.25 8.43 1.23
N LEU A 80 3.27 7.66 0.87
CA LEU A 80 3.48 6.30 1.35
C LEU A 80 3.67 6.29 2.88
N HIS A 81 4.54 7.16 3.41
CA HIS A 81 4.82 7.24 4.85
C HIS A 81 3.59 7.66 5.64
N ASP A 82 2.85 8.67 5.17
CA ASP A 82 1.57 9.07 5.77
C ASP A 82 0.56 7.91 5.80
N ARG A 83 0.51 7.13 4.71
CA ARG A 83 -0.37 5.97 4.62
C ARG A 83 0.06 4.84 5.54
N ILE A 84 1.36 4.61 5.76
CA ILE A 84 1.90 3.64 6.72
C ILE A 84 1.51 4.05 8.15
N VAL A 85 1.73 5.32 8.53
CA VAL A 85 1.37 5.85 9.85
C VAL A 85 -0.13 5.69 10.10
N SER A 86 -0.95 6.14 9.14
CA SER A 86 -2.41 6.00 9.21
C SER A 86 -2.85 4.52 9.29
N ALA A 87 -2.22 3.62 8.54
CA ALA A 87 -2.57 2.20 8.54
C ALA A 87 -2.33 1.53 9.91
N LYS A 88 -1.25 1.91 10.60
CA LYS A 88 -0.88 1.37 11.92
C LYS A 88 -1.70 1.95 13.08
N ALA A 89 -2.35 3.10 12.88
CA ALA A 89 -3.18 3.72 13.91
C ALA A 89 -4.39 2.84 14.28
N LYS A 90 -4.59 2.62 15.59
CA LYS A 90 -5.78 1.92 16.11
C LYS A 90 -7.03 2.77 15.80
N PRO A 91 -8.06 2.22 15.14
CA PRO A 91 -9.28 2.96 14.89
C PRO A 91 -10.02 3.25 16.20
N ALA A 92 -10.55 4.48 16.31
CA ALA A 92 -11.31 4.91 17.47
C ALA A 92 -12.58 4.07 17.65
N GLY A 93 -12.89 3.70 18.90
CA GLY A 93 -14.12 2.97 19.24
C GLY A 93 -14.15 1.50 18.80
N LEU A 94 -13.07 0.96 18.22
CA LEU A 94 -12.98 -0.44 17.80
C LEU A 94 -11.93 -1.20 18.61
N SER A 95 -12.31 -2.41 19.02
CA SER A 95 -11.41 -3.38 19.66
C SER A 95 -11.29 -4.62 18.79
N GLN A 96 -10.07 -5.05 18.52
CA GLN A 96 -9.83 -6.30 17.81
C GLN A 96 -10.25 -7.46 18.71
N VAL A 97 -11.22 -8.27 18.24
CA VAL A 97 -11.60 -9.51 18.92
C VAL A 97 -10.60 -10.58 18.48
N ALA A 98 -9.87 -11.16 19.42
CA ALA A 98 -8.98 -12.27 19.12
C ALA A 98 -9.84 -13.47 18.64
N PRO A 99 -9.40 -14.21 17.60
CA PRO A 99 -10.08 -15.44 17.22
C PRO A 99 -10.09 -16.38 18.43
N THR A 100 -11.27 -16.89 18.80
CA THR A 100 -11.39 -17.96 19.79
C THR A 100 -10.56 -19.14 19.29
N SER A 101 -9.66 -19.66 20.14
CA SER A 101 -8.80 -20.79 19.80
C SER A 101 -9.64 -22.02 19.46
N VAL A 102 -9.88 -22.27 18.17
CA VAL A 102 -10.33 -23.59 17.73
C VAL A 102 -9.12 -24.53 17.90
N PRO A 103 -9.20 -25.59 18.71
CA PRO A 103 -8.08 -26.51 18.87
C PRO A 103 -7.71 -27.14 17.52
N LYS A 104 -6.43 -27.02 17.13
CA LYS A 104 -5.91 -27.65 15.90
C LYS A 104 -6.07 -29.18 16.02
N PRO A 105 -6.58 -29.88 14.98
CA PRO A 105 -6.65 -31.33 15.01
C PRO A 105 -5.24 -31.91 15.17
N LYS A 106 -5.08 -32.86 16.09
CA LYS A 106 -3.81 -33.58 16.28
C LYS A 106 -3.50 -34.31 14.97
N ARG A 107 -2.33 -34.04 14.38
CA ARG A 107 -1.81 -34.87 13.28
C ARG A 107 -1.63 -36.30 13.82
N ALA A 108 -2.30 -37.26 13.20
CA ALA A 108 -1.99 -38.68 13.41
C ALA A 108 -0.57 -38.94 12.91
N LYS A 109 0.22 -39.67 13.70
CA LYS A 109 1.55 -40.17 13.31
C LYS A 109 1.39 -41.35 12.36
#